data_AF-A0A8K0W9V4-F1
#
_entry.id   AF-A0A8K0W9V4-F1
#
_cell.length_a   1.000
_cell.length_b   1.000
_cell.length_c   1.000
_cell.angle_alpha   90.00
_cell.angle_beta   90.00
_cell.angle_gamma   90.00
#
_symmetry.space_group_name_H-M   'P 1'
#
loop_
_entity.id
_entity.type
_entity.pdbx_description
1 polymer ?
#
loop_
_entity_poly.entity_id
_entity_poly.type
_entity_poly.pdbx_seq_one_letter_code
_entity_poly.pdbx_strand_id
1 'polypeptide(L)'
;ISGFSATGLFPIDIQKALQSLKPKEKKRKSFEAPTTPRKRQVVAETVWVTPQGSKDIQKQLQEAQKDGNLSIRDFNCILKKVMKSIDQKNSQIQHLEEEKAVLKASAAAKAPTGRVPVQFNPNQAFPEIEQIITARDQAEKNVLRQVEENRRKPRRKKPPKIPTVESTFFNQHPKS
;
A
#
# COMPACT_ATOMS: atom_id res chain seq x y z
N ILE A 1 30.82 6.59 115.09
CA ILE A 1 29.81 5.65 114.52
C ILE A 1 30.31 4.19 114.62
N SER A 2 31.13 3.83 115.63
CA SER A 2 31.73 2.49 115.75
C SER A 2 30.95 1.49 116.62
N GLY A 3 29.75 1.84 117.10
CA GLY A 3 28.96 0.97 118.00
C GLY A 3 27.95 0.03 117.32
N PHE A 4 27.62 0.24 116.05
CA PHE A 4 26.49 -0.47 115.41
C PHE A 4 26.84 -1.86 114.87
N SER A 5 28.11 -2.12 114.54
CA SER A 5 28.58 -3.39 113.95
C SER A 5 28.33 -4.61 114.86
N ALA A 6 28.41 -4.44 116.19
CA ALA A 6 28.28 -5.54 117.15
C ALA A 6 26.83 -6.01 117.38
N THR A 7 25.83 -5.24 116.93
CA THR A 7 24.40 -5.52 117.22
C THR A 7 23.66 -6.18 116.05
N GLY A 8 24.33 -6.43 114.92
CA GLY A 8 23.70 -6.94 113.70
C GLY A 8 22.75 -5.96 113.00
N LEU A 9 22.52 -4.78 113.58
CA LEU A 9 21.74 -3.70 113.00
C LEU A 9 22.65 -2.83 112.13
N PHE A 10 22.66 -3.12 110.83
CA PHE A 10 23.32 -2.28 109.85
C PHE A 10 22.56 -0.94 109.76
N PRO A 11 23.24 0.24 109.83
CA PRO A 11 22.55 1.49 109.62
C PRO A 11 21.94 1.47 108.22
N ILE A 12 20.61 1.56 108.16
CA ILE A 12 19.87 1.63 106.91
C ILE A 12 20.35 2.89 106.19
N ASP A 13 21.04 2.71 105.07
CA ASP A 13 21.49 3.83 104.25
C ASP A 13 20.26 4.45 103.56
N ILE A 14 19.70 5.47 104.20
CA ILE A 14 18.49 6.17 103.77
C ILE A 14 18.71 6.76 102.36
N GLN A 15 19.93 7.20 102.05
CA GLN A 15 20.26 7.74 100.73
C GLN A 15 20.09 6.68 99.63
N LYS A 16 20.53 5.45 99.90
CA LYS A 16 20.38 4.32 98.98
C LYS A 16 18.91 3.91 98.80
N ALA A 17 18.12 3.92 99.87
CA ALA A 17 16.68 3.68 99.81
C ALA A 17 15.97 4.76 98.98
N LEU A 18 16.29 6.03 99.20
CA LEU A 18 15.72 7.16 98.44
C LEU A 18 16.12 7.12 96.96
N GLN A 19 17.35 6.69 96.62
CA GLN A 19 17.76 6.51 95.23
C GLN A 19 16.97 5.40 94.53
N SER A 20 16.62 4.31 95.23
CA SER A 20 15.81 3.22 94.67
C SER A 20 14.35 3.61 94.40
N LEU A 21 13.84 4.62 95.12
CA LEU A 21 12.49 5.16 94.95
C LEU A 21 12.38 6.19 93.81
N LYS A 22 13.51 6.66 93.26
CA LYS A 22 13.45 7.55 92.09
C LYS A 22 12.96 6.76 90.88
N PRO A 23 11.90 7.22 90.18
CA PRO A 23 11.37 6.52 89.03
C PRO A 23 12.45 6.40 87.96
N LYS A 24 12.87 5.17 87.65
CA LYS A 24 13.75 4.92 86.51
C LYS A 24 12.97 5.20 85.23
N GLU A 25 13.25 6.32 84.58
CA GLU A 25 12.74 6.61 83.25
C GLU A 25 13.23 5.52 82.27
N LYS A 26 12.33 4.59 81.94
CA LYS A 26 12.56 3.67 80.83
C LYS A 26 12.56 4.50 79.56
N LYS A 27 13.75 4.79 79.03
CA LYS A 27 13.89 5.35 77.68
C LYS A 27 13.19 4.39 76.71
N ARG A 28 12.05 4.80 76.16
CA ARG A 28 11.37 4.05 75.10
C ARG A 28 12.33 4.00 73.91
N LYS A 29 12.54 2.81 73.34
CA LYS A 29 13.24 2.70 72.05
C LYS A 29 12.47 3.55 71.05
N SER A 30 13.12 4.56 70.47
CA SER A 30 12.52 5.36 69.41
C SER A 30 12.16 4.43 68.25
N PHE A 31 10.91 4.49 67.82
CA PHE A 31 10.46 3.80 66.61
C PHE A 31 11.02 4.58 65.41
N GLU A 32 12.04 4.02 64.75
CA GLU A 32 12.45 4.49 63.43
C GLU A 32 11.45 3.96 62.42
N ALA A 33 10.49 4.80 62.02
CA ALA A 33 9.63 4.49 60.89
C ALA A 33 10.51 4.31 59.64
N PRO A 34 10.24 3.34 58.75
CA PRO A 34 10.95 3.22 57.50
C PRO A 34 10.79 4.52 56.71
N THR A 35 11.89 5.23 56.53
CA THR A 35 11.93 6.47 55.73
C THR A 35 11.65 6.09 54.28
N THR A 36 10.40 6.26 53.84
CA THR A 36 10.08 6.20 52.41
C THR A 36 10.95 7.25 51.70
N PRO A 37 11.77 6.85 50.70
CA PRO A 37 12.60 7.79 49.98
C PRO A 37 11.72 8.85 49.34
N ARG A 38 12.10 10.13 49.53
CA ARG A 38 11.39 11.27 48.95
C ARG A 38 11.31 11.09 47.43
N LYS A 39 10.10 11.13 46.85
CA LYS A 39 9.91 11.09 45.39
C LYS A 39 10.81 12.17 44.77
N ARG A 40 11.76 11.74 43.92
CA ARG A 40 12.57 12.69 43.14
C ARG A 40 11.62 13.54 42.31
N GLN A 41 11.75 14.86 42.42
CA GLN A 41 11.07 15.75 41.50
C GLN A 41 11.67 15.50 40.11
N VAL A 42 10.86 15.00 39.20
CA VAL A 42 11.21 14.87 37.79
C VAL A 42 11.27 16.29 37.25
N VAL A 43 12.48 16.85 37.14
CA VAL A 43 12.72 18.08 36.37
C VAL A 43 12.20 17.81 34.97
N ALA A 44 11.34 18.70 34.46
CA ALA A 44 10.53 18.54 33.25
C ALA A 44 11.18 17.58 32.25
N GLU A 45 10.67 16.35 32.19
CA GLU A 45 11.13 15.36 31.24
C GLU A 45 10.95 15.96 29.84
N THR A 46 12.01 15.96 29.03
CA THR A 46 11.91 16.21 27.61
C THR A 46 10.87 15.23 27.07
N VAL A 47 9.64 15.72 26.83
CA VAL A 47 8.54 14.88 26.35
C VAL A 47 8.81 14.60 24.89
N TRP A 48 9.51 13.51 24.65
CA TRP A 48 9.70 12.99 23.32
C TRP A 48 8.29 12.70 22.73
N VAL A 49 8.03 13.04 21.47
CA VAL A 49 6.81 12.63 20.73
C VAL A 49 7.10 11.34 19.95
N THR A 50 6.09 10.56 19.56
CA THR A 50 6.30 9.44 18.62
C THR A 50 6.63 10.00 17.24
N PRO A 51 7.79 9.67 16.65
CA PRO A 51 8.22 10.19 15.36
C PRO A 51 7.35 9.63 14.23
N GLN A 52 7.01 10.49 13.27
CA GLN A 52 6.27 10.10 12.07
C GLN A 52 7.20 9.76 10.91
N GLY A 53 8.45 10.24 10.96
CA GLY A 53 9.45 9.96 9.95
C GLY A 53 10.90 10.05 10.43
N SER A 54 11.83 9.78 9.51
CA SER A 54 13.27 9.76 9.77
C SER A 54 13.82 11.10 10.25
N LYS A 55 13.27 12.22 9.76
CA LYS A 55 13.68 13.57 10.17
C LYS A 55 13.38 13.83 11.65
N ASP A 56 12.24 13.35 12.14
CA ASP A 56 11.87 13.50 13.55
C ASP A 56 12.82 12.71 14.45
N ILE A 57 13.19 11.49 14.03
CA ILE A 57 14.16 10.64 14.74
C ILE A 57 15.52 11.32 14.80
N GLN A 58 15.99 11.88 13.68
CA GLN A 58 17.25 12.61 13.61
C GLN A 58 17.24 13.85 14.53
N LYS A 59 16.14 14.61 14.53
CA LYS A 59 15.98 15.77 15.42
C LYS A 59 16.05 15.35 16.89
N GLN A 60 15.35 14.27 17.26
CA GLN A 60 15.37 13.74 18.63
C GLN A 60 16.77 13.26 19.05
N LEU A 61 17.49 12.58 18.15
CA LEU A 61 18.87 12.17 18.39
C LEU A 61 19.80 13.39 18.57
N GLN A 62 19.67 14.41 17.73
CA GLN A 62 20.48 15.62 17.83
C GLN A 62 20.18 16.40 19.13
N GLU A 63 18.92 16.48 19.54
CA GLU A 63 18.53 17.10 20.82
C GLU A 63 19.14 16.33 21.99
N ALA A 64 19.03 15.00 22.00
CA ALA A 64 19.59 14.18 23.05
C ALA A 64 21.14 14.15 23.07
N GLN A 65 21.79 14.47 21.94
CA GLN A 65 23.26 14.63 21.86
C GLN A 65 23.73 16.01 22.37
N LYS A 66 22.92 17.07 22.24
CA LYS A 66 23.28 18.42 22.72
C LYS A 66 23.45 18.49 24.22
N ASP A 67 22.78 17.62 24.96
CA ASP A 67 22.84 17.56 26.43
C ASP A 67 24.14 16.89 26.94
N GLY A 68 25.09 16.56 26.06
CA GLY A 68 26.46 16.16 26.40
C GLY A 68 26.63 14.69 26.81
N ASN A 69 25.55 14.00 27.21
CA ASN A 69 25.51 12.55 27.37
C ASN A 69 24.11 12.01 27.09
N LEU A 70 24.00 11.08 26.13
CA LEU A 70 22.80 10.29 25.91
C LEU A 70 22.56 9.40 27.14
N SER A 71 21.58 9.75 27.96
CA SER A 71 21.10 8.81 28.97
C SER A 71 20.61 7.55 28.26
N ILE A 72 21.00 6.37 28.77
CA ILE A 72 20.52 5.07 28.27
C ILE A 72 18.98 5.04 28.22
N ARG A 73 18.32 5.79 29.12
CA ARG A 73 16.87 5.96 29.16
C ARG A 73 16.33 6.65 27.90
N ASP A 74 16.94 7.76 27.48
CA ASP A 74 16.49 8.55 26.33
C ASP A 74 16.72 7.79 25.03
N PHE A 75 17.87 7.12 24.91
CA PHE A 75 18.14 6.23 23.78
C PHE A 75 17.10 5.11 23.64
N ASN A 76 16.80 4.42 24.74
CA ASN A 76 15.77 3.38 24.76
C ASN A 76 14.37 3.94 24.45
N CYS A 77 14.06 5.16 24.88
CA CYS A 77 12.80 5.82 24.57
C CYS A 77 12.69 6.12 23.07
N ILE A 78 13.74 6.69 22.47
CA ILE A 78 13.81 6.95 21.03
C ILE A 78 13.66 5.64 20.26
N LEU A 79 14.43 4.61 20.59
CA LEU A 79 14.34 3.30 19.92
C LEU A 79 12.93 2.69 19.97
N LYS A 80 12.28 2.65 21.14
CA LYS A 80 10.91 2.14 21.27
C LYS A 80 9.94 2.86 20.34
N LYS A 81 10.14 4.16 20.16
CA LYS A 81 9.29 4.98 19.31
C LYS A 81 9.59 4.81 17.83
N VAL A 82 10.85 4.60 17.47
CA VAL A 82 11.24 4.20 16.12
C VAL A 82 10.56 2.87 15.77
N MET A 83 10.65 1.87 16.65
CA MET A 83 9.98 0.57 16.44
C MET A 83 8.47 0.74 16.21
N LYS A 84 7.79 1.50 17.07
CA LYS A 84 6.35 1.77 16.91
C LYS A 84 6.02 2.47 15.58
N SER A 85 6.87 3.39 15.13
CA SER A 85 6.71 4.08 13.85
C SER A 85 6.85 3.12 12.67
N ILE A 86 7.81 2.19 12.74
CA ILE A 86 8.00 1.13 11.75
C ILE A 86 6.78 0.20 11.71
N ASP A 87 6.28 -0.25 12.87
CA ASP A 87 5.10 -1.12 12.94
C ASP A 87 3.87 -0.44 12.31
N GLN A 88 3.69 0.85 12.57
CA GLN A 88 2.62 1.64 11.96
C GLN A 88 2.76 1.70 10.44
N LYS A 89 3.98 1.88 9.92
CA LYS A 89 4.25 1.88 8.48
C LYS A 89 4.03 0.50 7.85
N ASN A 90 4.43 -0.57 8.51
CA ASN A 90 4.21 -1.94 8.04
C ASN A 90 2.71 -2.26 7.97
N SER A 91 1.94 -1.85 8.96
CA SER A 91 0.47 -1.99 8.94
C SER A 91 -0.16 -1.21 7.79
N GLN A 92 0.30 0.01 7.51
CA GLN A 92 -0.17 0.79 6.36
C GLN A 92 0.19 0.11 5.02
N ILE A 93 1.40 -0.44 4.91
CA ILE A 93 1.84 -1.17 3.72
C ILE A 93 0.94 -2.38 3.48
N GLN A 94 0.70 -3.19 4.51
CA GLN A 94 -0.17 -4.35 4.41
C GLN A 94 -1.58 -3.97 3.94
N HIS A 95 -2.17 -2.91 4.53
CA HIS A 95 -3.48 -2.42 4.11
C HIS A 95 -3.50 -1.99 2.64
N LEU A 96 -2.48 -1.25 2.19
CA LEU A 96 -2.35 -0.83 0.80
C LEU A 96 -2.14 -2.01 -0.16
N GLU A 97 -1.43 -3.05 0.26
CA GLU A 97 -1.24 -4.27 -0.51
C GLU A 97 -2.55 -5.06 -0.66
N GLU A 98 -3.34 -5.14 0.41
CA GLU A 98 -4.68 -5.75 0.38
C GLU A 98 -5.62 -4.98 -0.55
N GLU A 99 -5.68 -3.64 -0.44
CA GLU A 99 -6.46 -2.79 -1.34
C GLU A 99 -6.02 -2.98 -2.80
N LYS A 100 -4.71 -3.01 -3.06
CA LYS A 100 -4.16 -3.25 -4.39
C LYS A 100 -4.58 -4.62 -4.92
N ALA A 101 -4.59 -5.65 -4.08
CA ALA A 101 -5.03 -6.99 -4.45
C ALA A 101 -6.53 -7.01 -4.79
N VAL A 102 -7.37 -6.37 -3.98
CA VAL A 102 -8.82 -6.25 -4.22
C VAL A 102 -9.10 -5.47 -5.50
N LEU A 103 -8.42 -4.35 -5.73
CA LEU A 103 -8.57 -3.57 -6.96
C LEU A 103 -8.12 -4.35 -8.19
N LYS A 104 -7.02 -5.10 -8.09
CA LYS A 104 -6.55 -5.98 -9.18
C LYS A 104 -7.56 -7.09 -9.47
N ALA A 105 -8.13 -7.70 -8.44
CA ALA A 105 -9.18 -8.72 -8.60
C ALA A 105 -10.46 -8.12 -9.20
N SER A 106 -10.87 -6.93 -8.77
CA SER A 106 -12.02 -6.20 -9.33
C SER A 106 -11.82 -5.84 -10.80
N ALA A 107 -10.61 -5.38 -11.16
CA ALA A 107 -10.25 -5.10 -12.55
C ALA A 107 -10.24 -6.38 -13.39
N ALA A 108 -9.69 -7.48 -12.87
CA ALA A 108 -9.70 -8.78 -13.55
C ALA A 108 -11.13 -9.33 -13.73
N ALA A 109 -12.01 -9.15 -12.73
CA ALA A 109 -13.42 -9.56 -12.81
C ALA A 109 -14.21 -8.73 -13.83
N LYS A 110 -13.86 -7.44 -14.01
CA LYS A 110 -14.46 -6.56 -15.02
C LYS A 110 -13.87 -6.77 -16.42
N ALA A 111 -12.73 -7.45 -16.54
CA ALA A 111 -12.16 -7.76 -17.85
C ALA A 111 -13.12 -8.71 -18.59
N PRO A 112 -13.43 -8.44 -19.87
CA PRO A 112 -14.33 -9.29 -20.65
C PRO A 112 -13.72 -10.69 -20.75
N THR A 113 -14.26 -11.62 -19.97
CA THR A 113 -13.81 -13.02 -19.96
C THR A 113 -14.53 -13.74 -21.10
N GLY A 114 -13.86 -13.89 -22.26
CA GLY A 114 -14.43 -14.56 -23.42
C GLY A 114 -13.92 -14.04 -24.77
N ARG A 115 -14.63 -14.36 -25.85
CA ARG A 115 -14.36 -13.84 -27.20
C ARG A 115 -14.67 -12.35 -27.21
N VAL A 116 -13.65 -11.53 -27.47
CA VAL A 116 -13.82 -10.09 -27.69
C VAL A 116 -14.63 -9.90 -28.99
N PRO A 117 -15.78 -9.20 -28.96
CA PRO A 117 -16.46 -8.83 -30.19
C PRO A 117 -15.52 -7.90 -30.96
N VAL A 118 -14.98 -8.40 -32.06
CA VAL A 118 -14.22 -7.58 -33.01
C VAL A 118 -15.20 -6.54 -33.53
N GLN A 119 -14.96 -5.26 -33.22
CA GLN A 119 -15.66 -4.18 -33.90
C GLN A 119 -15.28 -4.25 -35.38
N PHE A 120 -16.17 -4.82 -36.18
CA PHE A 120 -15.98 -4.93 -37.62
C PHE A 120 -16.15 -3.54 -38.21
N ASN A 121 -15.02 -2.87 -38.49
CA ASN A 121 -15.04 -1.63 -39.23
C ASN A 121 -15.07 -1.97 -40.73
N PRO A 122 -16.19 -1.72 -41.45
CA PRO A 122 -16.29 -2.06 -42.86
C PRO A 122 -15.26 -1.34 -43.72
N ASN A 123 -14.76 -0.18 -43.27
CA ASN A 123 -13.70 0.57 -43.95
C ASN A 123 -12.31 -0.05 -43.77
N GLN A 124 -12.12 -0.94 -42.78
CA GLN A 124 -10.88 -1.71 -42.60
C GLN A 124 -10.92 -3.07 -43.31
N ALA A 125 -12.12 -3.58 -43.64
CA ALA A 125 -12.28 -4.84 -44.37
C ALA A 125 -11.78 -4.74 -45.82
N PHE A 126 -11.77 -3.53 -46.38
CA PHE A 126 -11.22 -3.22 -47.70
C PHE A 126 -10.16 -2.13 -47.55
N PRO A 127 -8.91 -2.48 -47.19
CA PRO A 127 -7.83 -1.50 -46.99
C PRO A 127 -7.49 -0.70 -48.27
N GLU A 128 -7.98 -1.14 -49.44
CA GLU A 128 -7.65 -0.57 -50.75
C GLU A 128 -8.89 -0.15 -51.56
N ILE A 129 -9.90 0.45 -50.92
CA ILE A 129 -11.11 0.97 -51.60
C ILE A 129 -10.75 1.86 -52.80
N GLU A 130 -9.74 2.71 -52.68
CA GLU A 130 -9.30 3.58 -53.77
C GLU A 130 -8.73 2.80 -54.96
N GLN A 131 -8.04 1.67 -54.72
CA GLN A 131 -7.51 0.82 -55.78
C GLN A 131 -8.62 0.09 -56.52
N ILE A 132 -9.68 -0.33 -55.81
CA ILE A 132 -10.87 -0.95 -56.42
C ILE A 132 -11.60 0.07 -57.32
N ILE A 133 -11.78 1.31 -56.85
CA ILE A 133 -12.41 2.39 -57.61
C ILE A 133 -11.57 2.73 -58.85
N THR A 134 -10.25 2.92 -58.69
CA THR A 134 -9.37 3.22 -59.82
C THR A 134 -9.30 2.10 -60.85
N ALA A 135 -9.27 0.83 -60.41
CA ALA A 135 -9.30 -0.32 -61.31
C ALA A 135 -10.60 -0.37 -62.12
N ARG A 136 -11.75 -0.09 -61.49
CA ARG A 136 -13.04 0.02 -62.17
C ARG A 136 -13.03 1.13 -63.21
N ASP A 137 -12.63 2.34 -62.82
CA ASP A 137 -12.60 3.50 -63.71
C ASP A 137 -11.66 3.27 -64.91
N GLN A 138 -10.54 2.59 -64.69
CA GLN A 138 -9.61 2.19 -65.74
C GLN A 138 -10.22 1.15 -66.68
N ALA A 139 -10.93 0.16 -66.15
CA ALA A 139 -11.62 -0.85 -66.95
C ALA A 139 -12.71 -0.22 -67.84
N GLU A 140 -13.52 0.69 -67.29
CA GLU A 140 -14.55 1.42 -68.05
C GLU A 140 -13.92 2.27 -69.17
N LYS A 141 -12.83 2.98 -68.87
CA LYS A 141 -12.05 3.74 -69.87
C LYS A 141 -11.48 2.83 -70.97
N ASN A 142 -10.98 1.64 -70.62
CA ASN A 142 -10.45 0.69 -71.59
C ASN A 142 -11.54 0.12 -72.51
N VAL A 143 -12.73 -0.17 -71.99
CA VAL A 143 -13.89 -0.60 -72.80
C VAL A 143 -14.31 0.50 -73.76
N LEU A 144 -14.41 1.75 -73.30
CA LEU A 144 -14.74 2.89 -74.17
C LEU A 144 -13.72 3.05 -75.29
N ARG A 145 -12.42 2.95 -74.99
CA ARG A 145 -11.35 2.97 -76.01
C ARG A 145 -11.50 1.85 -77.03
N GLN A 146 -11.78 0.61 -76.60
CA GLN A 146 -11.99 -0.52 -77.51
C GLN A 146 -13.23 -0.31 -78.40
N VAL A 147 -14.32 0.21 -77.86
CA VAL A 147 -15.52 0.55 -78.63
C VAL A 147 -15.22 1.62 -79.67
N GLU A 148 -14.45 2.64 -79.31
CA GLU A 148 -14.05 3.73 -80.20
C GLU A 148 -13.12 3.25 -81.32
N GLU A 149 -12.13 2.41 -81.01
CA GLU A 149 -11.27 1.78 -82.03
C GLU A 149 -12.06 0.86 -82.96
N ASN A 150 -12.99 0.08 -82.42
CA ASN A 150 -13.86 -0.79 -83.23
C ASN A 150 -14.83 0.01 -84.11
N ARG A 151 -15.20 1.23 -83.71
CA ARG A 151 -15.96 2.18 -84.56
C ARG A 151 -15.11 2.78 -85.67
N ARG A 152 -13.81 3.01 -85.44
CA ARG A 152 -12.87 3.58 -86.42
C ARG A 152 -12.34 2.56 -87.43
N LYS A 153 -12.39 1.26 -87.11
CA LYS A 153 -12.04 0.19 -88.07
C LYS A 153 -13.12 0.05 -89.15
N PRO A 154 -12.77 0.08 -90.45
CA PRO A 154 -13.74 -0.16 -91.51
C PRO A 154 -14.29 -1.60 -91.39
N ARG A 155 -15.62 -1.72 -91.31
CA ARG A 155 -16.30 -3.03 -91.27
C ARG A 155 -15.92 -3.81 -92.54
N ARG A 156 -15.09 -4.85 -92.40
CA ARG A 156 -14.87 -5.81 -93.49
C ARG A 156 -16.23 -6.48 -93.79
N LYS A 157 -16.71 -6.33 -95.03
CA LYS A 157 -17.95 -6.95 -95.49
C LYS A 157 -17.79 -8.47 -95.36
N LYS A 158 -18.71 -9.13 -94.64
CA LYS A 158 -18.76 -10.59 -94.56
C LYS A 158 -19.13 -11.13 -95.95
N PRO A 159 -18.46 -12.19 -96.46
CA PRO A 159 -18.91 -12.85 -97.67
C PRO A 159 -20.31 -13.48 -97.44
N PRO A 160 -21.17 -13.53 -98.47
CA PRO A 160 -22.52 -14.05 -98.34
C PRO A 160 -22.49 -15.53 -97.95
N LYS A 161 -23.34 -15.91 -96.98
CA LYS A 161 -23.53 -17.31 -96.56
C LYS A 161 -24.27 -18.07 -97.67
N ILE A 162 -23.69 -19.16 -98.13
CA ILE A 162 -24.34 -20.14 -99.00
C ILE A 162 -25.37 -20.91 -98.16
N PRO A 163 -26.62 -21.09 -98.60
CA PRO A 163 -27.63 -21.85 -97.86
C PRO A 163 -27.35 -23.35 -97.96
N THR A 164 -27.05 -23.99 -96.83
CA THR A 164 -27.02 -25.45 -96.68
C THR A 164 -28.45 -25.95 -96.45
N VAL A 165 -28.84 -27.01 -97.16
CA VAL A 165 -30.23 -27.50 -97.39
C VAL A 165 -30.96 -28.04 -96.14
N GLU A 166 -30.36 -28.00 -94.95
CA GLU A 166 -30.89 -28.73 -93.78
C GLU A 166 -31.95 -27.98 -92.95
N SER A 167 -32.23 -26.71 -93.22
CA SER A 167 -33.14 -25.92 -92.35
C SER A 167 -34.65 -26.04 -92.66
N THR A 168 -35.08 -26.89 -93.58
CA THR A 168 -36.52 -27.04 -93.91
C THR A 168 -37.22 -28.15 -93.11
N PHE A 169 -36.48 -28.95 -92.34
CA PHE A 169 -37.05 -30.13 -91.66
C PHE A 169 -37.69 -29.87 -90.28
N PHE A 170 -37.55 -28.68 -89.68
CA PHE A 170 -37.95 -28.44 -88.28
C PHE A 170 -39.26 -27.66 -88.08
N ASN A 171 -39.98 -27.31 -89.14
CA ASN A 171 -41.21 -26.50 -89.06
C ASN A 171 -42.49 -27.27 -89.43
N GLN A 172 -42.62 -28.52 -88.99
CA GLN A 172 -43.87 -29.28 -89.18
C GLN A 172 -44.32 -29.99 -87.90
N HIS A 173 -44.67 -29.25 -86.84
CA HIS A 173 -45.65 -29.72 -85.86
C HIS A 173 -46.42 -28.53 -85.25
N PRO A 174 -47.76 -28.47 -85.36
CA PRO A 174 -48.56 -27.50 -84.64
C PRO A 174 -48.69 -27.93 -83.16
N LYS A 175 -48.54 -26.95 -82.26
CA LYS A 175 -48.70 -27.10 -80.82
C LYS A 175 -50.17 -27.39 -80.50
N SER A 176 -50.46 -28.49 -79.79
CA SER A 176 -51.71 -28.68 -79.04
C SER A 176 -51.65 -27.95 -77.71
#